data_AF-A0A2V6SB29-F1
#
_entry.id   AF-A0A2V6SB29-F1
#
_cell.length_a   1.000
_cell.length_b   1.000
_cell.length_c   1.000
_cell.angle_alpha   90.00
_cell.angle_beta   90.00
_cell.angle_gamma   90.00
#
_symmetry.space_group_name_H-M   'P 1'
#
loop_
_entity.id
_entity.type
_entity.pdbx_description
1 polymer ?
#
loop_
_entity_poly.entity_id
_entity_poly.type
_entity_poly.pdbx_seq_one_letter_code
_entity_poly.pdbx_strand_id
1 'polypeptide(L)'
;MGQYECHVFVCTSGETCPTQGDTERFVKILRDGARQAGKQSAVRVNKAGCFSQCGHGPMIVIYPDDVWYGGVQESDLEEILTSHILGGRPVERLRYRPGVPGANKMSDEEIARAAESRAPRSDAGQGPAAWKRVCARADVPANGMKQFSVDGVDVLMVNAGDAFVACQAMCPHEAVPLEEGIHDGSTLTCMEHMWQFDLKTGAPLGDAQEGLKEYRLKEEHGDLYIALEG
;
A
#
# COMPACT_ATOMS: atom_id res chain seq x y z
N MET A 1 -9.77 7.60 26.92
CA MET A 1 -8.62 8.24 26.28
C MET A 1 -7.99 7.19 25.38
N GLY A 2 -7.79 7.49 24.09
CA GLY A 2 -7.18 6.53 23.15
C GLY A 2 -5.72 6.26 23.50
N GLN A 3 -5.13 5.22 22.91
CA GLN A 3 -3.73 4.86 23.14
C GLN A 3 -2.75 5.99 22.76
N TYR A 4 -3.14 6.85 21.83
CA TYR A 4 -2.38 8.03 21.39
C TYR A 4 -3.28 9.26 21.38
N GLU A 5 -2.68 10.42 21.61
CA GLU A 5 -3.34 11.74 21.56
C GLU A 5 -3.45 12.26 20.12
N CYS A 6 -2.49 11.91 19.26
CA CYS A 6 -2.39 12.37 17.89
C CYS A 6 -2.02 11.20 16.96
N HIS A 7 -2.82 11.01 15.91
CA HIS A 7 -2.57 10.04 14.85
C HIS A 7 -2.29 10.77 13.54
N VAL A 8 -1.12 10.53 12.97
CA VAL A 8 -0.69 11.09 11.69
C VAL A 8 -0.64 9.96 10.67
N PHE A 9 -1.35 10.12 9.57
CA PHE A 9 -1.33 9.17 8.45
C PHE A 9 -0.76 9.85 7.22
N VAL A 10 0.28 9.26 6.65
CA VAL A 10 0.89 9.71 5.39
C VAL A 10 0.45 8.76 4.28
N CYS A 11 -0.12 9.29 3.20
CA CYS A 11 -0.48 8.49 2.03
C CYS A 11 0.79 8.06 1.30
N THR A 12 1.23 6.81 1.51
CA THR A 12 2.46 6.26 0.92
C THR A 12 2.21 5.37 -0.29
N SER A 13 0.96 5.30 -0.75
CA SER A 13 0.52 4.42 -1.83
C SER A 13 -0.38 5.16 -2.82
N GLY A 14 -0.90 4.43 -3.81
CA GLY A 14 -1.62 5.00 -4.96
C GLY A 14 -0.68 5.42 -6.09
N GLU A 15 -1.24 6.15 -7.05
CA GLU A 15 -0.59 6.50 -8.33
C GLU A 15 0.26 7.77 -8.22
N THR A 16 -0.14 8.72 -7.38
CA THR A 16 0.42 10.08 -7.44
C THR A 16 1.15 10.53 -6.17
N CYS A 17 0.76 10.09 -4.97
CA CYS A 17 1.44 10.58 -3.74
C CYS A 17 2.92 10.15 -3.69
N PRO A 18 3.29 8.89 -3.99
CA PRO A 18 4.69 8.46 -3.99
C PRO A 18 5.55 9.10 -5.08
N THR A 19 4.94 9.71 -6.12
CA THR A 19 5.67 10.37 -7.22
C THR A 19 5.82 11.87 -7.02
N GLN A 20 5.06 12.47 -6.11
CA GLN A 20 5.11 13.90 -5.79
C GLN A 20 5.97 14.21 -4.54
N GLY A 21 6.60 13.19 -3.96
CA GLY A 21 7.53 13.33 -2.85
C GLY A 21 7.96 11.97 -2.31
N ASP A 22 9.07 11.94 -1.57
CA ASP A 22 9.53 10.74 -0.87
C ASP A 22 8.67 10.50 0.39
N THR A 23 7.47 9.97 0.17
CA THR A 23 6.47 9.76 1.24
C THR A 23 6.95 8.79 2.34
N GLU A 24 7.87 7.89 2.01
CA GLU A 24 8.52 7.00 2.98
C GLU A 24 9.46 7.79 3.91
N ARG A 25 10.25 8.71 3.33
CA ARG A 25 11.06 9.65 4.08
C ARG A 25 10.22 10.61 4.91
N PHE A 26 9.04 11.01 4.47
CA PHE A 26 8.12 11.85 5.26
C PHE A 26 7.72 11.14 6.57
N VAL A 27 7.33 9.87 6.46
CA VAL A 27 7.01 9.04 7.63
C VAL A 27 8.20 8.94 8.58
N LYS A 28 9.41 8.74 8.05
CA LYS A 28 10.63 8.67 8.86
C LYS A 28 10.90 10.00 9.59
N ILE A 29 10.87 11.13 8.88
CA ILE A 29 11.13 12.46 9.46
C ILE A 29 10.14 12.76 10.59
N LEU A 30 8.84 12.53 10.37
CA LEU A 30 7.82 12.81 11.39
C LEU A 30 7.94 11.88 12.61
N ARG A 31 8.27 10.60 12.41
CA ARG A 31 8.55 9.66 13.53
C ARG A 31 9.76 10.08 14.34
N ASP A 32 10.86 10.40 13.66
CA ASP A 32 12.10 10.84 14.30
C ASP A 32 11.88 12.15 15.07
N GLY A 33 11.16 13.10 14.48
CA GLY A 33 10.80 14.36 15.12
C GLY A 33 9.92 14.19 16.36
N ALA A 34 8.89 13.34 16.30
CA ALA A 34 8.06 13.02 17.47
C ALA A 34 8.88 12.36 18.59
N ARG A 35 9.82 11.47 18.24
CA ARG A 35 10.74 10.84 19.19
C ARG A 35 11.71 11.84 19.82
N GLN A 36 12.29 12.74 19.02
CA GLN A 36 13.20 13.78 19.50
C GLN A 36 12.51 14.76 20.45
N ALA A 37 11.22 15.02 20.24
CA ALA A 37 10.38 15.80 21.14
C ALA A 37 9.90 15.03 22.39
N GLY A 38 10.27 13.75 22.56
CA GLY A 38 9.83 12.91 23.68
C GLY A 38 8.34 12.56 23.64
N LYS A 39 7.71 12.61 22.46
CA LYS A 39 6.26 12.44 22.25
C LYS A 39 5.89 11.10 21.60
N GLN A 40 6.81 10.13 21.53
CA GLN A 40 6.58 8.82 20.91
C GLN A 40 5.45 7.98 21.55
N SER A 41 5.07 8.27 22.80
CA SER A 41 3.93 7.65 23.47
C SER A 41 2.59 8.37 23.21
N ALA A 42 2.62 9.62 22.75
CA ALA A 42 1.42 10.44 22.51
C ALA A 42 1.11 10.61 21.01
N VAL A 43 2.13 10.56 20.15
CA VAL A 43 2.00 10.75 18.70
C VAL A 43 2.32 9.44 17.99
N ARG A 44 1.38 8.97 17.16
CA ARG A 44 1.56 7.80 16.30
C ARG A 44 1.54 8.21 14.84
N VAL A 45 2.65 7.97 14.14
CA VAL A 45 2.78 8.20 12.69
C VAL A 45 2.71 6.86 11.94
N ASN A 46 1.71 6.70 11.09
CA ASN A 46 1.45 5.52 10.28
C ASN A 46 1.60 5.82 8.79
N LYS A 47 2.01 4.80 8.05
CA LYS A 47 1.79 4.72 6.61
C LYS A 47 0.30 4.46 6.36
N ALA A 48 -0.21 4.92 5.23
CA ALA A 48 -1.57 4.65 4.83
C ALA A 48 -1.68 4.24 3.36
N GLY A 49 -2.75 3.46 3.11
CA GLY A 49 -3.30 3.21 1.79
C GLY A 49 -3.65 4.51 1.05
N CYS A 50 -4.05 4.38 -0.21
CA CYS A 50 -4.43 5.55 -1.00
C CYS A 50 -5.68 6.20 -0.38
N PHE A 51 -5.68 7.52 -0.23
CA PHE A 51 -6.85 8.26 0.25
C PHE A 51 -7.90 8.57 -0.84
N SER A 52 -7.70 8.03 -2.06
CA SER A 52 -8.52 8.35 -3.23
C SER A 52 -8.56 9.85 -3.58
N GLN A 53 -7.51 10.60 -3.22
CA GLN A 53 -7.32 12.02 -3.52
C GLN A 53 -6.19 12.23 -4.55
N CYS A 54 -6.14 11.39 -5.57
CA CYS A 54 -5.06 11.41 -6.57
C CYS A 54 -4.92 12.79 -7.22
N GLY A 55 -3.66 13.14 -7.49
CA GLY A 55 -3.28 14.44 -8.03
C GLY A 55 -3.23 15.59 -7.02
N HIS A 56 -3.62 15.41 -5.75
CA HIS A 56 -3.49 16.45 -4.71
C HIS A 56 -2.33 16.23 -3.75
N GLY A 57 -1.53 15.17 -3.97
CA GLY A 57 -0.53 14.70 -3.03
C GLY A 57 0.79 15.47 -3.02
N PRO A 58 1.75 15.06 -2.17
CA PRO A 58 1.59 14.08 -1.10
C PRO A 58 0.55 14.49 -0.05
N MET A 59 -0.21 13.52 0.45
CA MET A 59 -1.31 13.76 1.39
C MET A 59 -0.93 13.31 2.81
N ILE A 60 -1.29 14.13 3.81
CA ILE A 60 -1.20 13.80 5.23
C ILE A 60 -2.53 14.10 5.90
N VAL A 61 -3.03 13.22 6.76
CA VAL A 61 -4.20 13.50 7.61
C VAL A 61 -3.84 13.31 9.09
N ILE A 62 -4.33 14.21 9.93
CA ILE A 62 -4.08 14.23 11.37
C ILE A 62 -5.39 14.16 12.14
N TYR A 63 -5.49 13.16 13.01
CA TYR A 63 -6.60 12.95 13.94
C TYR A 63 -6.14 13.17 15.39
N PRO A 64 -7.03 13.62 16.29
CA PRO A 64 -8.49 13.77 16.13
C PRO A 64 -8.95 15.05 15.42
N ASP A 65 -8.03 15.93 15.04
CA ASP A 65 -8.37 17.26 14.49
C ASP A 65 -9.07 17.24 13.12
N ASP A 66 -9.07 16.08 12.43
CA ASP A 66 -9.59 15.90 11.07
C ASP A 66 -9.04 16.96 10.09
N VAL A 67 -7.73 17.17 10.18
CA VAL A 67 -7.02 18.11 9.32
C VAL A 67 -6.28 17.35 8.23
N TRP A 68 -6.59 17.73 7.00
CA TRP A 68 -5.97 17.18 5.80
C TRP A 68 -5.00 18.20 5.22
N TYR A 69 -3.80 17.73 4.89
CA TYR A 69 -2.80 18.46 4.13
C TYR A 69 -2.62 17.81 2.77
N GLY A 70 -2.58 18.63 1.74
CA GLY A 70 -2.29 18.22 0.37
C GLY A 70 -1.11 19.01 -0.18
N GLY A 71 -0.44 18.46 -1.18
CA GLY A 71 0.70 19.09 -1.81
C GLY A 71 1.95 19.18 -0.93
N VAL A 72 2.03 18.39 0.15
CA VAL A 72 3.07 18.51 1.17
C VAL A 72 4.46 18.25 0.58
N GLN A 73 5.40 19.14 0.81
CA GLN A 73 6.81 18.97 0.47
C GLN A 73 7.63 18.56 1.70
N GLU A 74 8.83 18.00 1.49
CA GLU A 74 9.71 17.61 2.61
C GLU A 74 10.01 18.81 3.52
N SER A 75 10.19 20.01 2.95
CA SER A 75 10.43 21.26 3.68
C SER A 75 9.27 21.69 4.57
N ASP A 76 8.06 21.18 4.34
CA ASP A 76 6.87 21.51 5.14
C ASP A 76 6.77 20.67 6.43
N LEU A 77 7.49 19.55 6.50
CA LEU A 77 7.34 18.57 7.57
C LEU A 77 7.75 19.11 8.94
N GLU A 78 8.76 19.99 9.00
CA GLU A 78 9.17 20.64 10.24
C GLU A 78 8.06 21.56 10.78
N GLU A 79 7.40 22.31 9.90
CA GLU A 79 6.28 23.19 10.28
C GLU A 79 5.06 22.37 10.71
N ILE A 80 4.69 21.31 9.98
CA ILE A 80 3.60 20.39 10.35
C ILE A 80 3.87 19.75 11.72
N LEU A 81 5.10 19.30 11.95
CA LEU A 81 5.50 18.70 13.21
C LEU A 81 5.40 19.70 14.37
N THR A 82 6.04 20.85 14.23
CA THR A 82 6.20 21.80 15.35
C THR A 82 4.93 22.61 15.61
N SER A 83 4.26 23.10 14.55
CA SER A 83 3.05 23.90 14.69
C SER A 83 1.84 23.03 15.04
N HIS A 84 1.63 21.94 14.30
CA HIS A 84 0.39 21.18 14.40
C HIS A 84 0.51 19.97 15.31
N ILE A 85 1.39 19.00 14.98
CA ILE A 85 1.47 17.73 15.72
C ILE A 85 1.84 17.97 17.19
N LEU A 86 2.80 18.87 17.45
CA LEU A 86 3.27 19.19 18.80
C LEU A 86 2.55 20.40 19.41
N GLY A 87 2.17 21.37 18.58
CA GLY A 87 1.64 22.67 19.00
C GLY A 87 0.12 22.84 18.88
N GLY A 88 -0.60 21.87 18.31
CA GLY A 88 -2.06 21.89 18.15
C GLY A 88 -2.59 22.95 17.18
N ARG A 89 -1.74 23.56 16.35
CA ARG A 89 -2.11 24.64 15.41
C ARG A 89 -1.91 24.20 13.96
N PRO A 90 -2.98 23.98 13.19
CA PRO A 90 -2.90 23.58 11.79
C PRO A 90 -2.13 24.58 10.90
N VAL A 91 -1.42 24.04 9.91
CA VAL A 91 -0.70 24.81 8.88
C VAL A 91 -1.67 25.18 7.76
N GLU A 92 -2.40 26.28 7.93
CA GLU A 92 -3.53 26.63 7.04
C GLU A 92 -3.16 26.75 5.56
N ARG A 93 -1.93 27.15 5.23
CA ARG A 93 -1.46 27.24 3.83
C ARG A 93 -1.43 25.90 3.09
N LEU A 94 -1.34 24.78 3.83
CA LEU A 94 -1.30 23.42 3.29
C LEU A 94 -2.67 22.74 3.34
N ARG A 95 -3.67 23.39 3.93
CA ARG A 95 -4.94 22.75 4.26
C ARG A 95 -5.68 22.34 2.99
N TYR A 96 -5.92 21.04 2.87
CA TYR A 96 -6.73 20.46 1.83
C TYR A 96 -8.22 20.53 2.22
N ARG A 97 -9.06 20.95 1.27
CA ARG A 97 -10.51 20.91 1.40
C ARG A 97 -11.09 20.13 0.22
N PRO A 98 -11.88 19.07 0.46
CA PRO A 98 -12.53 18.32 -0.62
C PRO A 98 -13.29 19.25 -1.58
N GLY A 99 -13.14 19.02 -2.88
CA GLY A 99 -13.80 19.82 -3.92
C GLY A 99 -13.12 21.14 -4.27
N VAL A 100 -12.03 21.52 -3.59
CA VAL A 100 -11.20 22.68 -3.97
C VAL A 100 -9.84 22.17 -4.45
N PRO A 101 -9.51 22.30 -5.76
CA PRO A 101 -8.19 21.98 -6.25
C PRO A 101 -7.10 22.79 -5.54
N GLY A 102 -6.21 22.10 -4.82
CA GLY A 102 -5.00 22.70 -4.25
C GLY A 102 -4.02 23.14 -5.35
N ALA A 103 -3.06 23.99 -5.01
CA ALA A 103 -2.07 24.53 -5.96
C ALA A 103 -1.25 23.45 -6.68
N ASN A 104 -1.12 22.27 -6.08
CA ASN A 104 -0.39 21.13 -6.64
C ASN A 104 -1.30 20.15 -7.38
N LYS A 105 -2.54 20.54 -7.75
CA LYS A 105 -3.45 19.65 -8.47
C LYS A 105 -2.88 19.30 -9.84
N MET A 106 -2.49 18.04 -9.99
CA MET A 106 -2.18 17.45 -11.30
C MET A 106 -3.43 17.42 -12.19
N SER A 107 -3.23 17.71 -13.48
CA SER A 107 -4.22 17.47 -14.52
C SER A 107 -4.45 15.98 -14.76
N ASP A 108 -5.57 15.62 -15.38
CA ASP A 108 -5.89 14.22 -15.69
C ASP A 108 -4.82 13.56 -16.58
N GLU A 109 -4.23 14.33 -17.51
CA GLU A 109 -3.12 13.86 -18.35
C GLU A 109 -1.84 13.59 -17.54
N GLU A 110 -1.54 14.44 -16.55
CA GLU A 110 -0.39 14.25 -15.66
C GLU A 110 -0.61 13.07 -14.71
N ILE A 111 -1.83 12.86 -14.23
CA ILE A 111 -2.20 11.70 -13.41
C ILE A 111 -2.02 10.41 -14.23
N ALA A 112 -2.53 10.36 -15.46
CA ALA A 112 -2.36 9.22 -16.36
C ALA A 112 -0.87 8.91 -16.61
N ARG A 113 -0.07 9.95 -16.88
CA ARG A 113 1.38 9.80 -17.09
C ARG A 113 2.13 9.32 -15.84
N ALA A 114 1.72 9.78 -14.65
CA ALA A 114 2.31 9.30 -13.40
C ALA A 114 2.00 7.82 -13.16
N ALA A 115 0.79 7.37 -13.52
CA ALA A 115 0.42 5.96 -13.52
C ALA A 115 1.27 5.12 -14.49
N GLU A 116 1.60 5.67 -15.67
CA GLU A 116 2.45 5.03 -16.69
C GLU A 116 3.95 5.00 -16.35
N SER A 117 4.45 6.01 -15.61
CA SER A 117 5.88 6.17 -15.28
C SER A 117 6.40 5.33 -14.12
N ARG A 118 5.49 4.75 -13.32
CA ARG A 118 5.85 3.66 -12.42
C ARG A 118 6.32 2.52 -13.29
N ALA A 119 7.47 1.94 -12.97
CA ALA A 119 7.90 0.69 -13.60
C ALA A 119 6.65 -0.19 -13.73
N PRO A 120 6.25 -0.56 -14.97
CA PRO A 120 5.22 -1.54 -15.11
C PRO A 120 5.64 -2.75 -14.28
N ARG A 121 4.68 -3.56 -13.86
CA ARG A 121 4.96 -4.98 -13.61
C ARG A 121 6.02 -5.41 -14.62
N SER A 122 7.11 -6.03 -14.19
CA SER A 122 8.06 -6.57 -15.13
C SER A 122 7.31 -7.58 -16.00
N ASP A 123 6.82 -7.13 -17.15
CA ASP A 123 6.39 -7.94 -18.29
C ASP A 123 7.62 -8.31 -19.13
N ALA A 124 8.79 -8.30 -18.49
CA ALA A 124 10.06 -8.65 -19.08
C ALA A 124 10.14 -10.17 -19.23
N GLY A 125 9.50 -10.65 -20.30
CA GLY A 125 9.72 -11.93 -20.92
C GLY A 125 8.68 -12.99 -20.54
N GLN A 126 7.85 -13.37 -21.53
CA GLN A 126 7.64 -14.76 -22.00
C GLN A 126 6.25 -14.93 -22.63
N GLY A 127 6.23 -15.13 -23.96
CA GLY A 127 5.24 -15.85 -24.78
C GLY A 127 3.73 -15.59 -24.59
N PRO A 128 2.87 -16.13 -25.47
CA PRO A 128 1.42 -16.15 -25.22
C PRO A 128 1.14 -17.15 -24.08
N ALA A 129 1.13 -16.68 -22.84
CA ALA A 129 0.73 -17.50 -21.70
C ALA A 129 -0.73 -17.92 -21.84
N ALA A 130 -1.02 -19.20 -21.59
CA ALA A 130 -2.37 -19.69 -21.57
C ALA A 130 -3.06 -19.18 -20.29
N TRP A 131 -4.06 -18.31 -20.46
CA TRP A 131 -4.90 -17.87 -19.34
C TRP A 131 -5.72 -19.05 -18.83
N LYS A 132 -5.60 -19.33 -17.53
CA LYS A 132 -6.33 -20.38 -16.84
C LYS A 132 -7.26 -19.76 -15.83
N ARG A 133 -8.54 -20.15 -15.90
CA ARG A 133 -9.54 -19.72 -14.93
C ARG A 133 -9.21 -20.34 -13.57
N VAL A 134 -9.22 -19.53 -12.52
CA VAL A 134 -8.99 -19.98 -11.14
C VAL A 134 -10.33 -20.15 -10.42
N CYS A 135 -11.07 -19.06 -10.24
CA CYS A 135 -12.29 -19.01 -9.45
C CYS A 135 -13.16 -17.81 -9.81
N ALA A 136 -14.38 -17.74 -9.27
CA ALA A 136 -15.16 -16.50 -9.32
C ALA A 136 -14.60 -15.51 -8.28
N ARG A 137 -14.72 -14.22 -8.55
CA ARG A 137 -14.35 -13.14 -7.60
C ARG A 137 -14.94 -13.36 -6.20
N ALA A 138 -16.19 -13.82 -6.16
CA ALA A 138 -16.92 -14.04 -4.90
C ALA A 138 -16.39 -15.23 -4.07
N ASP A 139 -15.57 -16.11 -4.68
CA ASP A 139 -15.01 -17.28 -3.98
C ASP A 139 -13.85 -16.90 -3.05
N VAL A 140 -13.31 -15.69 -3.19
CA VAL A 140 -12.24 -15.15 -2.34
C VAL A 140 -12.82 -14.05 -1.44
N PRO A 141 -12.91 -14.27 -0.12
CA PRO A 141 -13.51 -13.32 0.80
C PRO A 141 -12.88 -11.93 0.71
N ALA A 142 -13.67 -10.87 0.94
CA ALA A 142 -13.15 -9.51 1.04
C ALA A 142 -12.14 -9.42 2.19
N ASN A 143 -10.94 -8.89 1.91
CA ASN A 143 -9.81 -8.87 2.83
C ASN A 143 -9.40 -10.27 3.34
N GLY A 144 -9.66 -11.31 2.54
CA GLY A 144 -9.24 -12.66 2.82
C GLY A 144 -8.44 -13.23 1.66
N MET A 145 -8.06 -14.49 1.81
CA MET A 145 -7.32 -15.23 0.81
C MET A 145 -7.82 -16.67 0.75
N LYS A 146 -7.60 -17.32 -0.39
CA LYS A 146 -8.00 -18.70 -0.61
C LYS A 146 -7.09 -19.42 -1.59
N GLN A 147 -6.71 -20.66 -1.28
CA GLN A 147 -5.93 -21.51 -2.16
C GLN A 147 -6.80 -22.21 -3.21
N PHE A 148 -6.26 -22.35 -4.41
CA PHE A 148 -6.85 -23.09 -5.52
C PHE A 148 -5.78 -23.88 -6.27
N SER A 149 -6.13 -25.05 -6.78
CA SER A 149 -5.25 -25.84 -7.66
C SER A 149 -5.68 -25.64 -9.12
N VAL A 150 -4.74 -25.22 -9.98
CA VAL A 150 -4.98 -24.97 -11.40
C VAL A 150 -3.91 -25.69 -12.21
N ASP A 151 -4.30 -26.65 -13.03
CA ASP A 151 -3.38 -27.49 -13.83
C ASP A 151 -2.22 -28.11 -13.00
N GLY A 152 -2.50 -28.49 -11.75
CA GLY A 152 -1.52 -29.09 -10.84
C GLY A 152 -0.60 -28.08 -10.13
N VAL A 153 -0.82 -26.78 -10.31
CA VAL A 153 -0.13 -25.70 -9.58
C VAL A 153 -1.04 -25.15 -8.50
N ASP A 154 -0.56 -25.13 -7.25
CA ASP A 154 -1.28 -24.52 -6.14
C ASP A 154 -1.01 -23.01 -6.07
N VAL A 155 -2.08 -22.24 -6.14
CA VAL A 155 -2.07 -20.78 -6.21
C VAL A 155 -2.92 -20.22 -5.08
N LEU A 156 -2.37 -19.27 -4.34
CA LEU A 156 -3.10 -18.49 -3.36
C LEU A 156 -3.64 -17.22 -4.03
N MET A 157 -4.96 -17.07 -3.98
CA MET A 157 -5.64 -15.84 -4.35
C MET A 157 -5.82 -14.98 -3.10
N VAL A 158 -5.28 -13.77 -3.11
CA VAL A 158 -5.41 -12.80 -2.00
C VAL A 158 -6.26 -11.63 -2.46
N ASN A 159 -7.29 -11.30 -1.69
CA ASN A 159 -8.11 -10.10 -1.88
C ASN A 159 -7.57 -8.99 -0.96
N ALA A 160 -6.70 -8.14 -1.51
CA ALA A 160 -6.07 -7.04 -0.78
C ALA A 160 -7.01 -5.83 -0.55
N GLY A 161 -8.29 -5.95 -0.92
CA GLY A 161 -9.30 -4.90 -0.82
C GLY A 161 -9.35 -4.03 -2.08
N ASP A 162 -8.23 -3.42 -2.48
CA ASP A 162 -8.15 -2.60 -3.69
C ASP A 162 -7.83 -3.41 -4.96
N ALA A 163 -7.20 -4.57 -4.80
CA ALA A 163 -6.85 -5.47 -5.89
C ALA A 163 -6.83 -6.94 -5.44
N PHE A 164 -6.79 -7.82 -6.44
CA PHE A 164 -6.44 -9.22 -6.22
C PHE A 164 -4.98 -9.47 -6.57
N VAL A 165 -4.37 -10.37 -5.80
CA VAL A 165 -3.02 -10.88 -6.01
C VAL A 165 -3.10 -12.40 -6.17
N ALA A 166 -2.28 -12.94 -7.06
CA ALA A 166 -2.12 -14.38 -7.22
C ALA A 166 -0.65 -14.74 -7.03
N CYS A 167 -0.34 -15.61 -6.08
CA CYS A 167 1.02 -16.07 -5.80
C CYS A 167 1.06 -17.57 -5.49
N GLN A 168 2.26 -18.14 -5.36
CA GLN A 168 2.42 -19.52 -4.92
C GLN A 168 1.71 -19.75 -3.58
N ALA A 169 1.07 -20.91 -3.41
CA ALA A 169 0.32 -21.18 -2.19
C ALA A 169 1.18 -21.54 -0.97
N MET A 170 2.43 -21.96 -1.20
CA MET A 170 3.32 -22.45 -0.16
C MET A 170 4.40 -21.43 0.15
N CYS A 171 4.70 -21.23 1.43
CA CYS A 171 5.80 -20.37 1.87
C CYS A 171 7.14 -20.91 1.32
N PRO A 172 7.99 -20.07 0.70
CA PRO A 172 9.26 -20.52 0.13
C PRO A 172 10.27 -21.01 1.18
N HIS A 173 10.05 -20.72 2.46
CA HIS A 173 10.92 -21.18 3.55
C HIS A 173 10.83 -22.70 3.78
N GLU A 174 9.66 -23.20 4.21
CA GLU A 174 9.47 -24.61 4.62
C GLU A 174 8.17 -25.21 4.08
N ALA A 175 7.66 -24.68 2.97
CA ALA A 175 6.44 -25.17 2.32
C ALA A 175 5.25 -25.27 3.28
N VAL A 176 5.02 -24.21 4.06
CA VAL A 176 3.84 -24.03 4.90
C VAL A 176 2.72 -23.37 4.08
N PRO A 177 1.44 -23.79 4.19
CA PRO A 177 0.33 -23.15 3.49
C PRO A 177 0.20 -21.67 3.89
N LEU A 178 0.29 -20.78 2.90
CA LEU A 178 0.13 -19.34 3.13
C LEU A 178 -1.33 -18.93 3.35
N GLU A 179 -2.30 -19.77 2.95
CA GLU A 179 -3.74 -19.56 3.22
C GLU A 179 -4.05 -19.53 4.74
N GLU A 180 -3.23 -20.17 5.57
CA GLU A 180 -3.34 -20.14 7.03
C GLU A 180 -2.65 -18.91 7.66
N GLY A 181 -2.02 -18.07 6.83
CA GLY A 181 -1.37 -16.84 7.25
C GLY A 181 -2.33 -15.70 7.56
N ILE A 182 -1.76 -14.49 7.66
CA ILE A 182 -2.55 -13.25 7.76
C ILE A 182 -2.05 -12.23 6.75
N HIS A 183 -2.94 -11.35 6.28
CA HIS A 183 -2.53 -10.18 5.52
C HIS A 183 -3.25 -8.92 5.98
N ASP A 184 -2.60 -7.77 5.77
CA ASP A 184 -3.17 -6.45 6.05
C ASP A 184 -3.55 -5.67 4.77
N GLY A 185 -3.51 -6.37 3.62
CA GLY A 185 -3.75 -5.80 2.30
C GLY A 185 -2.48 -5.29 1.61
N SER A 186 -1.38 -5.12 2.35
CA SER A 186 -0.07 -4.75 1.80
C SER A 186 0.98 -5.83 2.02
N THR A 187 0.92 -6.53 3.15
CA THR A 187 1.88 -7.55 3.56
C THR A 187 1.15 -8.85 3.86
N LEU A 188 1.66 -9.95 3.32
CA LEU A 188 1.27 -11.31 3.70
C LEU A 188 2.29 -11.86 4.68
N THR A 189 1.83 -12.36 5.82
CA THR A 189 2.66 -12.94 6.88
C THR A 189 2.35 -14.43 7.01
N CYS A 190 3.37 -15.26 6.80
CA CYS A 190 3.33 -16.67 7.16
C CYS A 190 3.40 -16.80 8.69
N MET A 191 2.46 -17.53 9.29
CA MET A 191 2.32 -17.60 10.75
C MET A 191 3.23 -18.62 11.43
N GLU A 192 3.96 -19.46 10.68
CA GLU A 192 4.89 -20.43 11.26
C GLU A 192 6.18 -19.75 11.77
N HIS A 193 6.86 -19.05 10.87
CA HIS A 193 8.16 -18.41 11.12
C HIS A 193 8.15 -16.90 10.90
N MET A 194 6.95 -16.32 10.76
CA MET A 194 6.73 -14.87 10.61
C MET A 194 7.40 -14.25 9.39
N TRP A 195 7.67 -15.04 8.34
CA TRP A 195 8.15 -14.50 7.07
C TRP A 195 7.07 -13.62 6.45
N GLN A 196 7.50 -12.45 6.01
CA GLN A 196 6.63 -11.42 5.46
C GLN A 196 6.96 -11.16 4.00
N PHE A 197 5.93 -10.90 3.21
CA PHE A 197 6.04 -10.69 1.78
C PHE A 197 5.21 -9.47 1.38
N ASP A 198 5.79 -8.61 0.56
CA ASP A 198 5.06 -7.51 -0.06
C ASP A 198 4.07 -8.08 -1.09
N LEU A 199 2.77 -7.87 -0.88
CA LEU A 199 1.72 -8.42 -1.74
C LEU A 199 1.69 -7.83 -3.14
N LYS A 200 2.37 -6.71 -3.37
CA LYS A 200 2.38 -6.04 -4.67
C LYS A 200 3.50 -6.55 -5.58
N THR A 201 4.59 -7.03 -4.99
CA THR A 201 5.84 -7.36 -5.70
C THR A 201 6.36 -8.76 -5.41
N GLY A 202 5.72 -9.48 -4.49
CA GLY A 202 6.20 -10.76 -3.95
C GLY A 202 7.51 -10.64 -3.18
N ALA A 203 8.10 -9.45 -3.04
CA ALA A 203 9.44 -9.29 -2.46
C ALA A 203 9.45 -9.72 -0.98
N PRO A 204 10.54 -10.35 -0.52
CA PRO A 204 10.67 -10.66 0.90
C PRO A 204 10.78 -9.36 1.72
N LEU A 205 10.20 -9.38 2.91
CA LEU A 205 10.27 -8.31 3.89
C LEU A 205 10.88 -8.82 5.19
N GLY A 206 11.56 -7.93 5.93
CA GLY A 206 12.17 -8.26 7.21
C GLY A 206 13.24 -9.34 7.08
N ASP A 207 13.05 -10.44 7.81
CA ASP A 207 14.00 -11.56 7.86
C ASP A 207 13.78 -12.60 6.73
N ALA A 208 12.75 -12.43 5.90
CA ALA A 208 12.53 -13.30 4.76
C ALA A 208 13.70 -13.18 3.77
N GLN A 209 14.21 -14.32 3.31
CA GLN A 209 15.38 -14.38 2.43
C GLN A 209 15.00 -14.59 0.95
N GLU A 210 13.79 -15.09 0.70
CA GLU A 210 13.28 -15.39 -0.63
C GLU A 210 11.86 -14.84 -0.78
N GLY A 211 11.53 -14.33 -1.97
CA GLY A 211 10.21 -13.78 -2.28
C GLY A 211 9.21 -14.83 -2.78
N LEU A 212 7.96 -14.41 -2.96
CA LEU A 212 6.91 -15.22 -3.56
C LEU A 212 6.98 -15.16 -5.07
N LYS A 213 6.82 -16.32 -5.72
CA LYS A 213 6.43 -16.38 -7.12
C LYS A 213 5.02 -15.79 -7.28
N GLU A 214 4.90 -14.74 -8.08
CA GLU A 214 3.63 -14.15 -8.46
C GLU A 214 3.15 -14.69 -9.82
N TYR A 215 1.83 -14.74 -10.00
CA TYR A 215 1.20 -15.07 -11.26
C TYR A 215 0.50 -13.83 -11.82
N ARG A 216 0.66 -13.60 -13.13
CA ARG A 216 -0.12 -12.55 -13.81
C ARG A 216 -1.60 -12.86 -13.67
N LEU A 217 -2.36 -11.87 -13.21
CA LEU A 217 -3.78 -11.97 -12.94
C LEU A 217 -4.58 -11.03 -13.84
N LYS A 218 -5.72 -11.51 -14.33
CA LYS A 218 -6.79 -10.67 -14.91
C LYS A 218 -8.16 -11.06 -14.34
N GLU A 219 -9.08 -10.11 -14.35
CA GLU A 219 -10.49 -10.33 -14.03
C GLU A 219 -11.33 -10.12 -15.30
N GLU A 220 -12.18 -11.07 -15.65
CA GLU A 220 -13.09 -10.99 -16.80
C GLU A 220 -14.47 -11.51 -16.38
N HIS A 221 -15.52 -10.71 -16.58
CA HIS A 221 -16.91 -11.08 -16.28
C HIS A 221 -17.14 -11.63 -14.84
N GLY A 222 -16.36 -11.17 -13.86
CA GLY A 222 -16.45 -11.61 -12.47
C GLY A 222 -15.67 -12.90 -12.14
N ASP A 223 -14.92 -13.43 -13.10
CA ASP A 223 -14.00 -14.56 -12.92
C ASP A 223 -12.53 -14.08 -12.88
N LEU A 224 -11.73 -14.76 -12.07
CA LEU A 224 -10.30 -14.51 -11.89
C LEU A 224 -9.49 -15.53 -12.68
N TYR A 225 -8.50 -15.05 -13.44
CA TYR A 225 -7.66 -15.87 -14.32
C TYR A 225 -6.19 -15.58 -14.08
N ILE A 226 -5.37 -16.63 -14.06
CA ILE A 226 -3.91 -16.50 -14.01
C ILE A 226 -3.27 -16.90 -15.35
N ALA A 227 -2.12 -16.31 -15.64
CA ALA A 227 -1.28 -16.78 -16.73
C ALA A 227 -0.25 -17.77 -16.17
N LEU A 228 -0.35 -19.04 -16.56
CA LEU A 228 0.67 -20.03 -16.28
C LEU A 228 1.67 -20.06 -17.45
N GLU A 229 2.95 -19.98 -17.14
CA GLU A 229 4.01 -20.29 -18.09
C GLU A 229 4.00 -21.81 -18.30
N GLY A 230 3.93 -22.23 -19.57
CA GLY A 230 3.93 -23.64 -19.98
C GLY A 230 5.33 -24.21 -20.12
#